data_AF-A0A7J8PMT4-F1
#
_entry.id   AF-A0A7J8PMT4-F1
#
_cell.length_a   1.000
_cell.length_b   1.000
_cell.length_c   1.000
_cell.angle_alpha   90.00
_cell.angle_beta   90.00
_cell.angle_gamma   90.00
#
_symmetry.space_group_name_H-M   'P 1'
#
loop_
_entity.id
_entity.type
_entity.pdbx_description
1 polymer ?
#
loop_
_entity_poly.entity_id
_entity_poly.type
_entity_poly.pdbx_seq_one_letter_code
_entity_poly.pdbx_strand_id
1 'polypeptide(L)'
;ELNAYLNKYRIELDPHLAALVGRHSRKPWTKFINAENQHLALPEAIDFLDKLLRYDHQERPTAKEAMAHPYFNPVRNAESSRTRP
;
A
#
# COMPACT_ATOMS: atom_id res chain seq x y z
N GLU A 1 3.57 -0.18 -14.27
CA GLU A 1 3.84 -1.00 -13.07
C GLU A 1 3.47 -2.46 -13.29
N LEU A 2 2.22 -2.83 -13.63
CA LEU A 2 1.85 -4.22 -13.95
C LEU A 2 2.75 -4.86 -15.03
N ASN A 3 2.90 -4.23 -16.20
CA ASN A 3 3.75 -4.80 -17.27
C ASN A 3 5.22 -4.95 -16.86
N ALA A 4 5.73 -4.03 -16.02
CA ALA A 4 7.10 -4.14 -15.50
C ALA A 4 7.23 -5.35 -14.58
N TYR A 5 6.23 -5.59 -13.73
CA TYR A 5 6.15 -6.79 -12.88
C TYR A 5 6.08 -8.07 -13.71
N LEU A 6 5.17 -8.15 -14.69
CA LEU A 6 5.03 -9.32 -15.57
C LEU A 6 6.35 -9.63 -16.28
N ASN A 7 7.01 -8.61 -16.83
CA ASN A 7 8.31 -8.76 -17.48
C ASN A 7 9.41 -9.21 -16.51
N LYS A 8 9.49 -8.62 -15.31
CA LYS A 8 10.51 -8.96 -14.30
C LYS A 8 10.47 -10.45 -13.94
N TYR A 9 9.27 -11.00 -13.80
CA TYR A 9 9.07 -12.40 -13.39
C TYR A 9 8.78 -13.36 -14.55
N ARG A 10 8.83 -12.87 -15.80
CA ARG A 10 8.50 -13.64 -17.01
C ARG A 10 7.13 -14.34 -16.92
N ILE A 11 6.15 -13.61 -16.40
CA ILE A 11 4.77 -14.08 -16.27
C ILE A 11 4.02 -13.69 -17.55
N GLU A 12 3.48 -14.69 -18.24
CA GLU A 12 2.58 -14.48 -19.36
C GLU A 12 1.16 -14.27 -18.85
N LEU A 13 0.55 -13.16 -19.26
CA LEU A 13 -0.85 -12.87 -18.96
C LEU A 13 -1.73 -13.50 -20.03
N ASP A 14 -2.75 -14.23 -19.62
CA ASP A 14 -3.75 -14.79 -20.53
C ASP A 14 -4.31 -13.69 -21.47
N PRO A 15 -4.39 -13.91 -22.79
CA PRO A 15 -4.83 -12.88 -23.74
C PRO A 15 -6.23 -12.32 -23.47
N HIS A 16 -7.16 -13.14 -22.97
CA HIS A 16 -8.49 -12.69 -22.60
C HIS A 16 -8.42 -11.75 -21.38
N LEU A 17 -7.62 -12.11 -20.39
CA LEU A 17 -7.40 -11.26 -19.21
C LEU A 17 -6.67 -9.96 -19.58
N ALA A 18 -5.69 -10.01 -20.49
CA ALA A 18 -4.99 -8.82 -20.97
C ALA A 18 -5.96 -7.83 -21.64
N ALA A 19 -6.92 -8.33 -22.43
CA ALA A 19 -7.95 -7.51 -23.04
C ALA A 19 -8.89 -6.87 -22.01
N LEU A 20 -9.27 -7.62 -20.96
CA LEU A 20 -10.12 -7.11 -19.87
C LEU A 20 -9.41 -6.06 -19.00
N VAL A 21 -8.12 -6.26 -18.71
CA VAL A 21 -7.33 -5.33 -17.90
C VAL A 21 -7.07 -4.03 -18.66
N GLY A 22 -6.82 -4.10 -19.97
CA GLY A 22 -6.58 -2.92 -20.80
C GLY A 22 -5.42 -2.05 -20.29
N ARG A 23 -5.51 -0.74 -20.51
CA ARG A 23 -4.49 0.24 -20.10
C ARG A 23 -5.07 1.28 -19.16
N HIS A 24 -4.56 1.32 -17.94
CA HIS A 24 -4.95 2.31 -16.94
C HIS A 24 -3.72 3.05 -16.38
N SER A 25 -3.87 4.34 -16.15
CA SER A 25 -2.89 5.11 -15.37
C SER A 25 -3.10 4.87 -13.88
N ARG A 26 -1.99 4.82 -13.12
CA ARG A 26 -2.02 4.85 -11.65
C ARG A 26 -2.83 6.06 -11.20
N LYS A 27 -3.76 5.83 -10.27
CA LYS A 27 -4.57 6.91 -9.69
C LYS A 27 -3.92 7.36 -8.38
N PRO A 28 -3.79 8.68 -8.15
CA PRO A 28 -3.36 9.15 -6.84
C PRO A 28 -4.40 8.76 -5.80
N TRP A 29 -3.97 8.42 -4.58
CA TRP A 29 -4.86 8.03 -3.49
C TRP A 29 -5.88 9.11 -3.12
N THR A 30 -5.51 10.39 -3.33
CA THR A 30 -6.41 11.54 -3.14
C THR A 30 -7.70 11.46 -3.94
N LYS A 31 -7.72 10.71 -5.05
CA LYS A 31 -8.94 10.46 -5.83
C LYS A 31 -10.03 9.72 -5.04
N PHE A 32 -9.65 8.96 -4.01
CA PHE A 32 -10.57 8.15 -3.21
C PHE A 32 -10.95 8.83 -1.88
N ILE A 33 -10.45 10.05 -1.63
CA ILE A 33 -10.74 10.81 -0.42
C ILE A 33 -11.98 11.67 -0.66
N ASN A 34 -12.92 11.62 0.28
CA ASN A 34 -14.16 12.39 0.28
C ASN A 34 -14.45 12.96 1.68
N ALA A 35 -15.52 13.75 1.82
CA ALA A 35 -15.88 14.40 3.08
C ALA A 35 -16.13 13.41 4.24
N GLU A 36 -16.58 12.19 3.93
CA GLU A 36 -16.88 11.17 4.93
C GLU A 36 -15.61 10.50 5.44
N ASN A 37 -14.61 10.26 4.59
CA ASN A 37 -13.42 9.48 4.94
C ASN A 37 -12.14 10.32 5.14
N GLN A 38 -12.16 11.64 4.85
CA GLN A 38 -10.98 12.49 4.92
C GLN A 38 -10.26 12.45 6.28
N HIS A 39 -11.01 12.28 7.36
CA HIS A 39 -10.47 12.23 8.72
C HIS A 39 -9.67 10.95 9.01
N LEU A 40 -9.84 9.90 8.18
CA LEU A 40 -9.09 8.64 8.23
C LEU A 40 -7.88 8.64 7.28
N ALA A 41 -7.92 9.48 6.24
CA ALA A 41 -6.92 9.54 5.18
C ALA A 41 -5.70 10.39 5.55
N LEU A 42 -5.11 10.12 6.72
CA LEU A 42 -3.89 10.79 7.19
C LEU A 42 -2.72 10.54 6.21
N PRO A 43 -1.78 11.49 6.05
CA PRO A 43 -0.63 11.31 5.15
C PRO A 43 0.13 10.00 5.39
N GLU A 44 0.36 9.65 6.66
CA GLU A 44 1.06 8.43 7.07
C GLU A 44 0.24 7.16 6.76
N ALA A 45 -1.10 7.25 6.81
CA ALA A 45 -1.99 6.14 6.46
C ALA A 45 -1.92 5.85 4.95
N ILE A 46 -1.95 6.91 4.13
CA ILE A 46 -1.85 6.82 2.68
C ILE A 46 -0.47 6.31 2.25
N ASP A 47 0.60 6.83 2.85
CA ASP A 47 1.97 6.36 2.61
C ASP A 47 2.15 4.88 3.00
N PHE A 48 1.58 4.47 4.14
CA PHE A 48 1.59 3.06 4.55
C PHE A 48 0.89 2.15 3.54
N LEU A 49 -0.32 2.54 3.10
CA LEU A 49 -1.09 1.81 2.10
C LEU A 49 -0.36 1.70 0.75
N ASP A 50 0.31 2.78 0.33
CA ASP A 50 1.08 2.83 -0.90
C ASP A 50 2.24 1.82 -0.92
N LYS A 51 2.91 1.64 0.22
CA LYS A 51 3.99 0.66 0.38
C LYS A 51 3.48 -0.78 0.38
N LEU A 52 2.27 -1.02 0.89
CA LEU A 52 1.67 -2.36 0.90
C LEU A 52 1.15 -2.80 -0.48
N LEU A 53 0.46 -1.90 -1.18
CA LEU A 53 -0.24 -2.22 -2.43
C LEU A 53 0.66 -2.07 -3.65
N ARG A 54 1.72 -2.89 -3.70
CA ARG A 54 2.66 -2.98 -4.83
C ARG A 54 2.43 -4.23 -5.66
N TYR A 55 2.57 -4.10 -6.98
CA TYR A 55 2.54 -5.24 -7.89
C TYR A 55 3.70 -6.19 -7.58
N ASP A 56 4.91 -5.65 -7.47
CA ASP A 56 6.08 -6.38 -7.09
C ASP A 56 5.99 -6.79 -5.61
N HIS A 57 5.90 -8.10 -5.38
CA HIS A 57 5.78 -8.65 -4.04
C HIS A 57 7.05 -8.45 -3.20
N GLN A 58 8.22 -8.25 -3.83
CA GLN A 58 9.47 -7.94 -3.12
C GLN A 58 9.55 -6.49 -2.66
N GLU A 59 8.76 -5.58 -3.25
CA GLU A 59 8.68 -4.18 -2.81
C GLU A 59 7.79 -3.98 -1.58
N ARG A 60 6.96 -4.98 -1.24
CA ARG A 60 6.04 -4.89 -0.10
C ARG A 60 6.85 -5.04 1.19
N PRO A 61 6.58 -4.21 2.21
CA PRO A 61 7.21 -4.38 3.51
C PRO A 61 6.77 -5.71 4.12
N THR A 62 7.69 -6.36 4.82
CA THR A 62 7.38 -7.46 5.73
C THR A 62 6.48 -6.98 6.88
N ALA A 63 5.84 -7.89 7.59
CA ALA A 63 5.04 -7.55 8.77
C ALA A 63 5.85 -6.77 9.81
N LYS A 64 7.12 -7.13 10.02
CA LYS A 64 8.02 -6.44 10.96
C LYS A 64 8.28 -4.99 10.54
N GLU A 65 8.56 -4.76 9.25
CA GLU A 65 8.76 -3.42 8.70
C GLU A 65 7.47 -2.59 8.73
N ALA A 66 6.33 -3.23 8.42
CA ALA A 66 5.01 -2.61 8.49
C ALA A 66 4.68 -2.14 9.91
N MET A 67 4.92 -2.96 10.93
CA MET A 67 4.74 -2.56 12.34
C MET A 67 5.67 -1.42 12.77
N ALA A 68 6.82 -1.26 12.11
CA ALA A 68 7.74 -0.17 12.37
C ALA A 68 7.28 1.18 11.78
N HIS A 69 6.32 1.16 10.84
CA HIS A 69 5.88 2.33 10.09
C HIS A 69 5.41 3.50 11.00
N PRO A 70 5.68 4.76 10.63
CA PRO A 70 5.25 5.94 11.40
C PRO A 70 3.75 6.01 11.68
N TYR A 71 2.92 5.45 10.79
CA TYR A 71 1.48 5.32 11.00
C TYR A 71 1.12 4.67 12.35
N PHE A 72 1.94 3.74 12.83
CA PHE A 72 1.74 3.05 14.11
C PHE A 72 2.45 3.72 15.31
N ASN A 73 3.06 4.90 15.14
CA ASN A 73 3.67 5.65 16.25
C ASN A 73 2.70 5.86 17.42
N PRO A 74 1.44 6.30 17.24
CA PRO A 74 0.52 6.50 18.35
C PRO A 74 0.28 5.22 19.16
N VAL A 75 0.15 4.08 18.47
CA VAL A 75 -0.07 2.76 19.09
C VAL A 75 1.18 2.33 19.89
N ARG A 76 2.36 2.41 19.28
CA ARG A 76 3.64 2.05 19.92
C ARG A 76 3.94 2.93 21.14
N ASN A 77 3.64 4.22 21.06
CA ASN A 77 3.83 5.15 22.17
C ASN A 77 2.87 4.86 23.32
N ALA A 78 1.60 4.56 23.02
CA ALA A 78 0.61 4.18 24.02
C ALA A 78 0.99 2.87 24.74
N GLU A 79 1.39 1.84 23.99
CA GLU A 79 1.86 0.56 24.54
C GLU A 79 3.12 0.74 25.41
N SER A 80 4.08 1.56 24.97
CA SER A 80 5.29 1.86 25.75
C SER A 80 4.99 2.61 27.06
N SER A 81 3.91 3.41 27.08
CA SER A 81 3.50 4.15 28.27
C SER A 81 2.78 3.25 29.28
N ARG A 82 2.03 2.25 28.80
CA ARG A 82 1.36 1.24 29.64
C ARG A 82 2.31 0.26 30.33
N THR A 83 3.48 0.03 29.74
CA THR A 83 4.47 -0.94 30.21
C THR A 83 5.56 -0.35 31.10
N ARG A 84 5.53 0.98 31.35
CA ARG A 84 6.39 1.61 32.37
C ARG A 84 5.81 1.36 33.77
N PRO A 85 6.61 0.88 34.74
CA PRO A 85 6.18 0.66 36.12
C PRO A 85 5.85 1.97 36.84
#